data_AF-A0A1G4YSK5-F1
#
_entry.id   AF-A0A1G4YSK5-F1
#
_cell.length_a   1.000
_cell.length_b   1.000
_cell.length_c   1.000
_cell.angle_alpha   90.00
_cell.angle_beta   90.00
_cell.angle_gamma   90.00
#
_symmetry.space_group_name_H-M   'P 1'
#
loop_
_entity.id
_entity.type
_entity.pdbx_description
1 polymer ?
#
loop_
_entity_poly.entity_id
_entity_poly.type
_entity_poly.pdbx_seq_one_letter_code
_entity_poly.pdbx_strand_id
1 'polypeptide(L)'
;MTQSNWQRTKIVCTLGPATDRPGVIERLIEAGMDVARINTSHGDHADHARRIRQVRQAAHALGQPVALLMDLPGPKFRLADLPDGFCKLEEGTIVRLVVAGDEVKGASADNYCLLPVRSRELLQALRIGEPVFLADGSVELGVKSVTANPSRADCQVRIGGTVRSGSGINIPESATDMLIPTDEDRRHLAFAVSQEAEWVGVSFVQSAGDLARVRSCLPPGSGIKPLLMAKIEKRRALDDLDAIVAASDGVMVARGDLGVETDLAEIPIVQKRIISVANAQGRPVITATQMLESMVEHEHPTRAEATDVANAVLDGTDAVMLSAETAVGEFPVAAVRFLQRVLTATEEAYGGRMARDRMNPAETASPNETGNALSFAACLLAARIGARAIIAPVQSMETALSVARFRPQAPLVMVADSVRLYRSLALVRGISPLVVNAPDNGAEPQARLAQAREWLFTHGLAQEDDLAVLLSASGAAGDKADTLQTVRLNS
;
A
#
# COMPACT_ATOMS: atom_id res chain seq x y z
N MET A 1 0.50 -18.45 28.68
CA MET A 1 0.39 -17.14 28.03
C MET A 1 0.17 -17.40 26.56
N THR A 2 -1.04 -17.20 26.06
CA THR A 2 -1.31 -17.23 24.62
C THR A 2 -0.46 -16.12 23.99
N GLN A 3 0.45 -16.48 23.08
CA GLN A 3 1.18 -15.47 22.31
C GLN A 3 0.15 -14.67 21.52
N SER A 4 0.08 -13.38 21.79
CA SER A 4 -0.80 -12.46 21.08
C SER A 4 -0.30 -12.34 19.64
N ASN A 5 -1.16 -12.59 18.65
CA ASN A 5 -0.85 -12.34 17.23
C ASN A 5 -1.00 -10.86 16.86
N TRP A 6 -1.32 -9.99 17.82
CA TRP A 6 -1.43 -8.56 17.57
C TRP A 6 -0.07 -7.92 17.33
N GLN A 7 0.03 -7.17 16.24
CA GLN A 7 1.21 -6.44 15.81
C GLN A 7 0.85 -4.99 15.47
N ARG A 8 1.81 -4.07 15.62
CA ARG A 8 1.54 -2.66 15.30
C ARG A 8 1.67 -2.42 13.81
N THR A 9 2.79 -2.77 13.21
CA THR A 9 3.00 -2.70 11.75
C THR A 9 2.14 -3.74 11.07
N LYS A 10 1.43 -3.33 10.02
CA LYS A 10 0.42 -4.13 9.34
C LYS A 10 1.01 -4.90 8.17
N ILE A 11 0.37 -6.00 7.79
CA ILE A 11 0.78 -6.83 6.66
C ILE A 11 -0.26 -6.76 5.55
N VAL A 12 0.21 -6.39 4.36
CA VAL A 12 -0.59 -6.38 3.13
C VAL A 12 -0.17 -7.57 2.28
N CYS A 13 -1.10 -8.45 1.93
CA CYS A 13 -0.83 -9.61 1.08
C CYS A 13 -1.55 -9.46 -0.25
N THR A 14 -0.82 -9.63 -1.35
CA THR A 14 -1.43 -9.69 -2.68
C THR A 14 -2.04 -11.06 -2.92
N LEU A 15 -3.30 -11.09 -3.34
CA LEU A 15 -3.98 -12.33 -3.68
C LEU A 15 -3.76 -12.70 -5.15
N GLY A 16 -3.64 -14.00 -5.40
CA GLY A 16 -3.41 -14.56 -6.72
C GLY A 16 -3.56 -16.09 -6.73
N PRO A 17 -3.12 -16.77 -7.80
CA PRO A 17 -3.23 -18.21 -7.95
C PRO A 17 -2.74 -19.03 -6.74
N ALA A 18 -1.65 -18.62 -6.09
CA ALA A 18 -1.13 -19.33 -4.92
C ALA A 18 -2.07 -19.26 -3.71
N THR A 19 -2.93 -18.25 -3.65
CA THR A 19 -3.95 -18.03 -2.60
C THR A 19 -5.31 -18.65 -2.91
N ASP A 20 -5.56 -19.08 -4.16
CA ASP A 20 -6.85 -19.68 -4.55
C ASP A 20 -7.05 -21.10 -3.98
N ARG A 21 -5.98 -21.72 -3.46
CA ARG A 21 -6.03 -23.05 -2.84
C ARG A 21 -6.90 -23.04 -1.57
N PRO A 22 -7.70 -24.09 -1.32
CA PRO A 22 -8.56 -24.16 -0.14
C PRO A 22 -7.81 -23.94 1.18
N GLY A 23 -8.36 -23.10 2.06
CA GLY A 23 -7.79 -22.82 3.38
C GLY A 23 -6.59 -21.88 3.40
N VAL A 24 -6.06 -21.44 2.24
CA VAL A 24 -4.89 -20.56 2.23
C VAL A 24 -5.24 -19.17 2.75
N ILE A 25 -6.35 -18.58 2.31
CA ILE A 25 -6.76 -17.24 2.76
C ILE A 25 -6.96 -17.20 4.28
N GLU A 26 -7.64 -18.20 4.85
CA GLU A 26 -7.83 -18.37 6.28
C GLU A 26 -6.47 -18.40 7.00
N ARG A 27 -5.54 -19.24 6.52
CA ARG A 27 -4.18 -19.32 7.08
C ARG A 27 -3.37 -18.04 6.93
N LEU A 28 -3.59 -17.25 5.87
CA LEU A 28 -2.95 -15.94 5.72
C LEU A 28 -3.46 -14.96 6.77
N ILE A 29 -4.78 -14.94 7.04
CA ILE A 29 -5.38 -14.11 8.09
C ILE A 29 -4.85 -14.53 9.46
N GLU A 30 -4.85 -15.84 9.77
CA GLU A 30 -4.32 -16.38 11.02
C GLU A 30 -2.83 -16.05 11.21
N ALA A 31 -2.06 -16.03 10.12
CA ALA A 31 -0.65 -15.67 10.12
C ALA A 31 -0.39 -14.16 10.27
N GLY A 32 -1.43 -13.31 10.20
CA GLY A 32 -1.33 -11.88 10.44
C GLY A 32 -1.58 -10.98 9.22
N MET A 33 -2.24 -11.46 8.16
CA MET A 33 -2.69 -10.59 7.06
C MET A 33 -3.76 -9.60 7.54
N ASP A 34 -3.45 -8.30 7.50
CA ASP A 34 -4.38 -7.21 7.85
C ASP A 34 -5.11 -6.65 6.61
N VAL A 35 -4.48 -6.73 5.43
CA VAL A 35 -5.02 -6.18 4.18
C VAL A 35 -4.84 -7.17 3.03
N ALA A 36 -5.93 -7.47 2.32
CA ALA A 36 -5.90 -8.22 1.07
C ALA A 36 -5.81 -7.25 -0.11
N ARG A 37 -4.67 -7.25 -0.80
CA ARG A 37 -4.45 -6.50 -2.04
C ARG A 37 -4.97 -7.30 -3.24
N ILE A 38 -5.79 -6.64 -4.05
CA ILE A 38 -6.30 -7.14 -5.33
C ILE A 38 -5.59 -6.35 -6.44
N ASN A 39 -4.66 -6.99 -7.13
CA ASN A 39 -3.94 -6.35 -8.23
C ASN A 39 -4.74 -6.47 -9.53
N THR A 40 -5.36 -5.37 -9.97
CA THR A 40 -6.20 -5.37 -11.17
C THR A 40 -5.43 -5.27 -12.49
N SER A 41 -4.09 -5.18 -12.44
CA SER A 41 -3.24 -5.36 -13.63
C SER A 41 -3.28 -6.78 -14.20
N HIS A 42 -3.79 -7.75 -13.42
CA HIS A 42 -3.86 -9.16 -13.79
C HIS A 42 -5.21 -9.74 -13.38
N GLY A 43 -5.64 -10.80 -14.08
CA GLY A 43 -6.90 -11.49 -13.80
C GLY A 43 -8.13 -10.66 -14.18
N ASP A 44 -9.28 -11.31 -14.17
CA ASP A 44 -10.57 -10.66 -14.45
C ASP A 44 -11.35 -10.33 -13.15
N HIS A 45 -12.41 -9.54 -13.30
CA HIS A 45 -13.27 -9.18 -12.16
C HIS A 45 -13.96 -10.38 -11.52
N ALA A 46 -14.18 -11.49 -12.24
CA ALA A 46 -14.85 -12.67 -11.69
C ALA A 46 -13.94 -13.41 -10.70
N ASP A 47 -12.66 -13.57 -11.06
CA ASP A 47 -11.63 -14.10 -10.17
C ASP A 47 -11.45 -13.23 -8.94
N HIS A 48 -11.34 -11.91 -9.13
CA HIS A 48 -11.20 -10.97 -8.03
C HIS A 48 -12.41 -11.00 -7.09
N ALA A 49 -13.63 -11.05 -7.63
CA ALA A 49 -14.84 -11.14 -6.82
C ALA A 49 -14.90 -12.46 -6.01
N ARG A 50 -14.41 -13.57 -6.56
CA ARG A 50 -14.30 -14.84 -5.83
C ARG A 50 -13.36 -14.70 -4.62
N ARG A 51 -12.15 -14.18 -4.84
CA ARG A 51 -11.15 -13.96 -3.78
C ARG A 51 -11.66 -13.03 -2.70
N ILE A 52 -12.31 -11.92 -3.09
CA ILE A 52 -12.91 -10.96 -2.17
C ILE A 52 -13.96 -11.64 -1.27
N ARG A 53 -14.86 -12.46 -1.85
CA ARG A 53 -15.85 -13.20 -1.05
C ARG A 53 -15.19 -14.13 -0.03
N GLN A 54 -14.16 -14.87 -0.44
CA GLN A 54 -13.42 -15.76 0.46
C GLN A 54 -12.75 -14.98 1.60
N VAL A 55 -12.10 -13.84 1.31
CA VAL A 55 -11.53 -12.96 2.34
C VAL A 55 -12.58 -12.51 3.34
N ARG A 56 -13.73 -12.00 2.86
CA ARG A 56 -14.80 -11.52 3.76
C ARG A 56 -15.37 -12.64 4.63
N GLN A 57 -15.56 -13.84 4.07
CA GLN A 57 -16.05 -15.01 4.80
C GLN A 57 -15.04 -15.46 5.87
N ALA A 58 -13.77 -15.62 5.49
CA ALA A 58 -12.70 -16.03 6.39
C ALA A 58 -12.47 -15.01 7.51
N ALA A 59 -12.40 -13.71 7.17
CA ALA A 59 -12.24 -12.63 8.14
C ALA A 59 -13.39 -12.58 9.15
N HIS A 60 -14.64 -12.75 8.68
CA HIS A 60 -15.81 -12.82 9.55
C HIS A 60 -15.76 -14.05 10.48
N ALA A 61 -15.43 -15.22 9.95
CA ALA A 61 -15.34 -16.46 10.74
C ALA A 61 -14.25 -16.39 11.82
N LEU A 62 -13.14 -15.70 11.53
CA LEU A 62 -12.01 -15.51 12.45
C LEU A 62 -12.18 -14.28 13.37
N GLY A 63 -13.20 -13.45 13.16
CA GLY A 63 -13.39 -12.21 13.90
C GLY A 63 -12.27 -11.18 13.69
N GLN A 64 -11.62 -11.18 12.52
CA GLN A 64 -10.46 -10.34 12.22
C GLN A 64 -10.82 -9.19 11.27
N PRO A 65 -10.27 -7.97 11.50
CA PRO A 65 -10.45 -6.85 10.60
C PRO A 65 -9.52 -7.01 9.39
N VAL A 66 -10.07 -7.38 8.23
CA VAL A 66 -9.29 -7.44 6.98
C VAL A 66 -9.83 -6.42 5.98
N ALA A 67 -8.98 -5.46 5.61
CA ALA A 67 -9.30 -4.46 4.59
C ALA A 67 -9.06 -5.01 3.18
N LEU A 68 -9.77 -4.45 2.20
CA LEU A 68 -9.49 -4.63 0.78
C LEU A 68 -8.73 -3.41 0.24
N LEU A 69 -7.65 -3.67 -0.49
CA LEU A 69 -6.92 -2.68 -1.28
C LEU A 69 -7.02 -3.04 -2.76
N MET A 70 -7.81 -2.30 -3.53
CA MET A 70 -7.91 -2.47 -4.98
C MET A 70 -6.80 -1.66 -5.67
N ASP A 71 -5.80 -2.33 -6.22
CA ASP A 71 -4.66 -1.66 -6.87
C ASP A 71 -4.91 -1.52 -8.38
N LEU A 72 -5.05 -0.28 -8.83
CA LEU A 72 -5.35 0.09 -10.22
C LEU A 72 -4.10 -0.06 -11.11
N PRO A 73 -4.23 -0.49 -12.38
CA PRO A 73 -3.07 -0.66 -13.25
C PRO A 73 -2.35 0.65 -13.58
N GLY A 74 -3.10 1.75 -13.75
CA GLY A 74 -2.54 3.01 -14.22
C GLY A 74 -1.96 2.94 -15.64
N PRO A 75 -1.35 4.03 -16.11
CA PRO A 75 -0.85 4.15 -17.48
C PRO A 75 0.53 3.45 -17.67
N LYS A 76 0.57 2.12 -17.54
CA LYS A 76 1.80 1.31 -17.74
C LYS A 76 1.94 0.85 -19.18
N PHE A 77 3.03 1.23 -19.84
CA PHE A 77 3.37 0.70 -21.17
C PHE A 77 3.84 -0.74 -21.07
N ARG A 78 3.52 -1.54 -22.10
CA ARG A 78 3.87 -2.96 -22.18
C ARG A 78 4.21 -3.37 -23.61
N LEU A 79 5.08 -4.37 -23.72
CA LEU A 79 5.24 -5.13 -24.96
C LEU A 79 3.93 -5.84 -25.31
N ALA A 80 3.66 -5.94 -26.60
CA ALA A 80 2.61 -6.81 -27.12
C ALA A 80 3.12 -8.27 -27.17
N ASP A 81 2.36 -9.13 -27.84
CA ASP A 81 2.71 -10.54 -27.94
C ASP A 81 3.92 -10.74 -28.85
N LEU A 82 4.92 -11.45 -28.32
CA LEU A 82 6.10 -11.90 -29.06
C LEU A 82 5.82 -13.28 -29.68
N PRO A 83 6.41 -13.62 -30.85
CA PRO A 83 6.13 -14.87 -31.56
C PRO A 83 6.28 -16.14 -30.70
N ASP A 84 7.38 -16.24 -29.95
CA ASP A 84 7.66 -17.36 -29.03
C ASP A 84 7.32 -17.03 -27.57
N GLY A 85 6.58 -15.93 -27.33
CA GLY A 85 6.28 -15.41 -26.00
C GLY A 85 7.46 -14.74 -25.28
N PHE A 86 8.67 -14.82 -25.83
CA PHE A 86 9.87 -14.15 -25.33
C PHE A 86 10.82 -13.77 -26.48
N CYS A 87 11.77 -12.88 -26.17
CA CYS A 87 12.85 -12.52 -27.06
C CYS A 87 14.13 -12.27 -26.24
N LYS A 88 15.27 -12.75 -26.73
CA LYS A 88 16.58 -12.49 -26.14
C LYS A 88 17.25 -11.35 -26.91
N LEU A 89 17.61 -10.30 -26.20
CA LEU A 89 18.25 -9.11 -26.74
C LEU A 89 19.73 -9.13 -26.39
N GLU A 90 20.58 -9.03 -27.41
CA GLU A 90 22.04 -8.99 -27.24
C GLU A 90 22.52 -7.55 -27.24
N GLU A 91 23.48 -7.26 -26.36
CA GLU A 91 24.07 -5.93 -26.25
C GLU A 91 24.67 -5.45 -27.58
N GLY A 92 24.51 -4.16 -27.88
CA GLY A 92 25.00 -3.54 -29.11
C GLY A 92 24.08 -3.70 -30.32
N THR A 93 23.14 -4.65 -30.31
CA THR A 93 22.19 -4.88 -31.41
C THR A 93 21.19 -3.74 -31.55
N ILE A 94 20.66 -3.54 -32.76
CA ILE A 94 19.58 -2.59 -33.00
C ILE A 94 18.24 -3.33 -32.94
N VAL A 95 17.38 -2.87 -32.06
CA VAL A 95 15.99 -3.30 -31.94
C VAL A 95 15.07 -2.21 -32.48
N ARG A 96 13.91 -2.62 -32.99
CA ARG A 96 12.93 -1.72 -33.55
C ARG A 96 11.59 -1.88 -32.81
N LEU A 97 11.18 -0.80 -32.15
CA LEU A 97 9.88 -0.69 -31.50
C LEU A 97 8.82 -0.28 -32.53
N VAL A 98 7.72 -1.02 -32.60
CA VAL A 98 6.60 -0.76 -33.54
C VAL A 98 5.26 -1.03 -32.86
N VAL A 99 4.22 -0.29 -33.23
CA VAL A 99 2.87 -0.54 -32.68
C VAL A 99 2.38 -1.90 -33.19
N ALA A 100 1.88 -2.74 -32.29
CA ALA A 100 1.31 -4.03 -32.64
C ALA A 100 0.14 -3.86 -33.63
N GLY A 101 0.15 -4.63 -34.71
CA GLY A 101 -0.88 -4.55 -35.78
C GLY A 101 -0.57 -3.58 -36.91
N ASP A 102 0.43 -2.70 -36.79
CA ASP A 102 0.85 -1.85 -37.91
C ASP A 102 1.74 -2.67 -38.89
N GLU A 103 1.37 -2.70 -40.18
CA GLU A 103 2.20 -3.31 -41.24
C GLU A 103 3.50 -2.50 -41.40
N VAL A 104 4.64 -3.08 -41.00
CA VAL A 104 5.95 -2.46 -41.22
C VAL A 104 6.40 -2.75 -42.65
N LYS A 105 5.93 -1.94 -43.62
CA LYS A 105 6.43 -1.98 -45.00
C LYS A 105 7.94 -1.71 -45.01
N GLY A 106 8.73 -2.68 -45.50
CA GLY A 106 10.20 -2.59 -45.58
C GLY A 106 10.97 -3.24 -44.42
N ALA A 107 10.33 -4.03 -43.57
CA ALA A 107 11.04 -4.90 -42.63
C ALA A 107 11.65 -6.10 -43.37
N SER A 108 12.81 -5.91 -44.03
CA SER A 108 13.70 -7.05 -44.25
C SER A 108 14.09 -7.57 -42.86
N ALA A 109 13.69 -8.80 -42.55
CA ALA A 109 13.96 -9.47 -41.28
C ALA A 109 15.46 -9.68 -40.98
N ASP A 110 16.34 -9.28 -41.90
CA ASP A 110 17.72 -9.74 -41.91
C ASP A 110 18.67 -8.96 -40.98
N ASN A 111 18.27 -7.84 -40.35
CA ASN A 111 19.19 -7.02 -39.53
C ASN A 111 18.64 -6.41 -38.22
N TYR A 112 17.36 -6.63 -37.87
CA TYR A 112 16.75 -5.98 -36.68
C TYR A 112 15.83 -6.93 -35.92
N CYS A 113 15.90 -6.92 -34.60
CA CYS A 113 14.90 -7.55 -33.75
C CYS A 113 13.69 -6.62 -33.60
N LEU A 114 12.50 -7.10 -33.98
CA LEU A 114 11.24 -6.36 -33.86
C LEU A 114 10.61 -6.59 -32.49
N LEU A 115 10.29 -5.50 -31.79
CA LEU A 115 9.59 -5.51 -30.51
C LEU A 115 8.26 -4.77 -30.64
N PRO A 116 7.14 -5.50 -30.70
CA PRO A 116 5.83 -4.88 -30.81
C PRO A 116 5.41 -4.28 -29.46
N VAL A 117 4.83 -3.07 -29.49
CA VAL A 117 4.33 -2.34 -28.31
C VAL A 117 2.82 -2.15 -28.40
N ARG A 118 2.13 -2.11 -27.26
CA ARG A 118 0.66 -2.01 -27.23
C ARG A 118 0.11 -0.61 -27.49
N SER A 119 0.93 0.41 -27.33
CA SER A 119 0.50 1.81 -27.30
C SER A 119 1.37 2.65 -28.23
N ARG A 120 0.70 3.51 -29.02
CA ARG A 120 1.36 4.48 -29.90
C ARG A 120 1.89 5.68 -29.10
N GLU A 121 1.25 5.99 -27.98
CA GLU A 121 1.63 7.04 -27.04
C GLU A 121 3.05 6.83 -26.50
N LEU A 122 3.50 5.57 -26.36
CA LEU A 122 4.90 5.25 -26.04
C LEU A 122 5.84 5.84 -27.09
N LEU A 123 5.62 5.54 -28.38
CA LEU A 123 6.50 5.99 -29.46
C LEU A 123 6.44 7.51 -29.67
N GLN A 124 5.31 8.14 -29.34
CA GLN A 124 5.15 9.59 -29.33
C GLN A 124 5.98 10.28 -28.24
N ALA A 125 6.17 9.62 -27.09
CA ALA A 125 6.89 10.17 -25.96
C ALA A 125 8.42 10.08 -26.12
N LEU A 126 8.93 9.07 -26.84
CA LEU A 126 10.36 8.80 -26.98
C LEU A 126 11.11 9.95 -27.65
N ARG A 127 12.28 10.30 -27.10
CA ARG A 127 13.23 11.21 -27.75
C ARG A 127 14.58 10.56 -27.97
N ILE A 128 15.29 11.02 -29.01
CA ILE A 128 16.61 10.49 -29.37
C ILE A 128 17.58 10.68 -28.19
N GLY A 129 18.32 9.62 -27.85
CA GLY A 129 19.30 9.60 -26.78
C GLY A 129 18.76 9.12 -25.43
N GLU A 130 17.44 9.17 -25.21
CA GLU A 130 16.81 8.76 -23.95
C GLU A 130 16.91 7.23 -23.73
N PRO A 131 16.99 6.79 -22.46
CA PRO A 131 16.92 5.38 -22.11
C PRO A 131 15.47 4.87 -22.15
N VAL A 132 15.31 3.62 -22.57
CA VAL A 132 14.05 2.85 -22.46
C VAL A 132 14.36 1.58 -21.71
N PHE A 133 13.67 1.37 -20.60
CA PHE A 133 13.86 0.18 -19.78
C PHE A 133 12.75 -0.83 -20.05
N LEU A 134 13.13 -2.10 -20.15
CA LEU A 134 12.23 -3.23 -20.34
C LEU A 134 12.39 -4.22 -19.20
N ALA A 135 11.35 -5.02 -18.95
CA ALA A 135 11.36 -6.10 -17.96
C ALA A 135 11.85 -5.61 -16.58
N ASP A 136 11.15 -4.58 -16.09
CA ASP A 136 11.37 -3.96 -14.77
C ASP A 136 12.83 -3.50 -14.55
N GLY A 137 13.44 -2.91 -15.59
CA GLY A 137 14.78 -2.32 -15.53
C GLY A 137 15.93 -3.27 -15.88
N SER A 138 15.67 -4.56 -16.05
CA SER A 138 16.72 -5.56 -16.33
C SER A 138 17.33 -5.44 -17.74
N VAL A 139 16.62 -4.80 -18.67
CA VAL A 139 17.07 -4.55 -20.04
C VAL A 139 17.01 -3.05 -20.32
N GLU A 140 18.08 -2.50 -20.87
CA GLU A 140 18.17 -1.08 -21.23
C GLU A 140 18.38 -0.93 -22.74
N LEU A 141 17.55 -0.10 -23.37
CA LEU A 141 17.71 0.38 -24.73
C LEU A 141 18.05 1.87 -24.73
N GLY A 142 18.84 2.33 -25.69
CA GLY A 142 19.03 3.75 -25.98
C GLY A 142 18.40 4.12 -27.31
N VAL A 143 17.49 5.10 -27.31
CA VAL A 143 16.81 5.54 -28.54
C VAL A 143 17.81 6.15 -29.54
N LYS A 144 17.87 5.60 -30.75
CA LYS A 144 18.75 6.10 -31.82
C LYS A 144 18.00 6.97 -32.83
N SER A 145 16.76 6.60 -33.15
CA SER A 145 15.91 7.39 -34.05
C SER A 145 14.44 7.16 -33.77
N VAL A 146 13.62 8.18 -34.04
CA VAL A 146 12.16 8.11 -33.97
C VAL A 146 11.63 8.63 -35.32
N THR A 147 10.65 7.95 -35.91
CA THR A 147 10.08 8.39 -37.18
C THR A 147 9.21 9.63 -37.01
N ALA A 148 9.16 10.50 -38.04
CA ALA A 148 8.39 11.75 -38.01
C ALA A 148 6.89 11.54 -37.77
N ASN A 149 6.35 10.40 -38.23
CA ASN A 149 5.07 9.87 -37.74
C ASN A 149 5.44 8.76 -36.74
N PRO A 150 5.10 8.86 -35.44
CA PRO A 150 5.61 8.01 -34.36
C PRO A 150 4.99 6.60 -34.38
N SER A 151 5.16 5.89 -35.49
CA SER A 151 4.83 4.48 -35.68
C SER A 151 6.02 3.57 -35.41
N ARG A 152 7.24 4.13 -35.31
CA ARG A 152 8.48 3.37 -35.17
C ARG A 152 9.57 4.13 -34.41
N ALA A 153 10.31 3.41 -33.57
CA ALA A 153 11.59 3.87 -33.02
C ALA A 153 12.66 2.78 -33.17
N ASP A 154 13.86 3.17 -33.56
CA ASP A 154 15.02 2.27 -33.58
C ASP A 154 15.88 2.58 -32.35
N CYS A 155 16.19 1.55 -31.56
CA CYS A 155 16.94 1.65 -30.32
C CYS A 155 18.14 0.70 -30.36
N GLN A 156 19.24 1.08 -29.71
CA GLN A 156 20.37 0.18 -29.49
C GLN A 156 20.24 -0.47 -28.11
N VAL A 157 20.42 -1.78 -28.04
CA VAL A 157 20.50 -2.50 -26.75
C VAL A 157 21.78 -2.07 -26.04
N ARG A 158 21.65 -1.45 -24.87
CA ARG A 158 22.76 -1.07 -24.00
C ARG A 158 23.02 -2.12 -22.93
N ILE A 159 21.95 -2.72 -22.39
CA ILE A 159 22.02 -3.86 -21.48
C ILE A 159 21.09 -4.94 -22.04
N GLY A 160 21.68 -6.07 -22.43
CA GLY A 160 20.97 -7.21 -22.99
C GLY A 160 20.26 -8.06 -21.93
N GLY A 161 19.35 -8.92 -22.37
CA GLY A 161 18.56 -9.77 -21.48
C GLY A 161 17.37 -10.42 -22.18
N THR A 162 16.48 -11.03 -21.40
CA THR A 162 15.28 -11.69 -21.92
C THR A 162 14.05 -10.84 -21.62
N VAL A 163 13.30 -10.48 -22.65
CA VAL A 163 11.99 -9.82 -22.53
C VAL A 163 10.87 -10.80 -22.88
N ARG A 164 9.70 -10.63 -22.30
CA ARG A 164 8.52 -11.50 -22.49
C ARG A 164 7.33 -10.69 -23.00
N SER A 165 6.36 -11.40 -23.59
CA SER A 165 5.07 -10.79 -23.93
C SER A 165 4.48 -10.10 -22.70
N GLY A 166 4.03 -8.85 -22.84
CA GLY A 166 3.47 -8.09 -21.73
C GLY A 166 4.48 -7.52 -20.73
N SER A 167 5.80 -7.69 -20.92
CA SER A 167 6.83 -7.03 -20.11
C SER A 167 6.59 -5.52 -20.08
N GLY A 168 6.75 -4.92 -18.90
CA GLY A 168 6.62 -3.48 -18.70
C GLY A 168 7.69 -2.70 -19.47
N ILE A 169 7.34 -1.48 -19.88
CA ILE A 169 8.23 -0.53 -20.54
C ILE A 169 8.22 0.77 -19.73
N ASN A 170 9.39 1.25 -19.36
CA ASN A 170 9.58 2.49 -18.61
C ASN A 170 10.42 3.47 -19.41
N ILE A 171 10.01 4.74 -19.38
CA ILE A 171 10.66 5.86 -20.10
C ILE A 171 10.83 7.05 -19.15
N PRO A 172 11.76 6.99 -18.18
CA PRO A 172 11.80 7.93 -17.07
C PRO A 172 12.02 9.40 -17.47
N GLU A 173 12.74 9.62 -18.57
CA GLU A 173 13.07 10.95 -19.08
C GLU A 173 11.95 11.59 -19.93
N SER A 174 11.01 10.77 -20.42
CA SER A 174 9.96 11.22 -21.31
C SER A 174 8.69 11.59 -20.52
N ALA A 175 8.12 12.76 -20.79
CA ALA A 175 6.78 13.10 -20.31
C ALA A 175 5.72 12.36 -21.14
N THR A 176 4.71 11.81 -20.46
CA THR A 176 3.54 11.19 -21.11
C THR A 176 2.30 12.05 -20.85
N ASP A 177 1.48 12.22 -21.89
CA ASP A 177 0.20 12.96 -21.79
C ASP A 177 -0.95 12.05 -21.30
N MET A 178 -0.63 10.83 -20.83
CA MET A 178 -1.63 9.89 -20.34
C MET A 178 -2.22 10.37 -19.02
N LEU A 179 -3.55 10.46 -18.99
CA LEU A 179 -4.28 10.88 -17.80
C LEU A 179 -4.48 9.72 -16.83
N ILE A 180 -4.44 10.05 -15.54
CA ILE A 180 -4.87 9.18 -14.45
C ILE A 180 -6.22 9.71 -13.94
N PRO A 181 -7.26 8.87 -13.83
CA PRO A 181 -7.32 7.45 -14.23
C PRO A 181 -7.44 7.26 -15.75
N THR A 182 -6.90 6.15 -16.25
CA THR A 182 -7.14 5.64 -17.61
C THR A 182 -8.56 5.09 -17.77
N ASP A 183 -8.99 4.75 -19.00
CA ASP A 183 -10.30 4.13 -19.24
C ASP A 183 -10.42 2.74 -18.60
N GLU A 184 -9.32 2.00 -18.54
CA GLU A 184 -9.26 0.74 -17.81
C GLU A 184 -9.38 0.96 -16.31
N ASP A 185 -8.66 1.92 -15.74
CA ASP A 185 -8.77 2.29 -14.33
C ASP A 185 -10.20 2.66 -13.96
N ARG A 186 -10.95 3.37 -14.83
CA ARG A 186 -12.37 3.70 -14.58
C ARG A 186 -13.23 2.45 -14.41
N ARG A 187 -13.01 1.41 -15.23
CA ARG A 187 -13.71 0.11 -15.10
C ARG A 187 -13.36 -0.58 -13.78
N HIS A 188 -12.08 -0.59 -13.41
CA HIS A 188 -11.63 -1.17 -12.13
C HIS A 188 -12.11 -0.37 -10.92
N LEU A 189 -12.22 0.95 -11.03
CA LEU A 189 -12.74 1.83 -9.97
C LEU A 189 -14.22 1.57 -9.72
N ALA A 190 -15.03 1.40 -10.77
CA ALA A 190 -16.42 1.00 -10.64
C ALA A 190 -16.56 -0.38 -9.97
N PHE A 191 -15.68 -1.32 -10.31
CA PHE A 191 -15.61 -2.63 -9.64
C PHE A 191 -15.19 -2.52 -8.18
N ALA A 192 -14.19 -1.69 -7.84
CA ALA A 192 -13.78 -1.46 -6.46
C ALA A 192 -14.95 -0.96 -5.59
N VAL A 193 -15.76 -0.04 -6.14
CA VAL A 193 -16.94 0.48 -5.47
C VAL A 193 -18.03 -0.59 -5.33
N SER A 194 -18.25 -1.42 -6.36
CA SER A 194 -19.26 -2.50 -6.28
C SER A 194 -18.87 -3.62 -5.32
N GLN A 195 -17.57 -3.81 -5.06
CA GLN A 195 -17.05 -4.75 -4.06
C GLN A 195 -16.85 -4.11 -2.67
N GLU A 196 -17.29 -2.86 -2.49
CA GLU A 196 -17.12 -2.10 -1.25
C GLU A 196 -15.68 -2.09 -0.74
N ALA A 197 -14.71 -1.87 -1.63
CA ALA A 197 -13.31 -1.78 -1.25
C ALA A 197 -13.08 -0.60 -0.28
N GLU A 198 -12.28 -0.84 0.75
CA GLU A 198 -11.89 0.19 1.71
C GLU A 198 -10.89 1.16 1.08
N TRP A 199 -9.88 0.62 0.41
CA TRP A 199 -8.77 1.37 -0.19
C TRP A 199 -8.65 1.11 -1.69
N VAL A 200 -8.22 2.13 -2.42
CA VAL A 200 -7.85 2.05 -3.84
C VAL A 200 -6.42 2.57 -4.01
N GLY A 201 -5.52 1.72 -4.49
CA GLY A 201 -4.17 2.09 -4.91
C GLY A 201 -4.20 2.74 -6.29
N VAL A 202 -3.77 4.00 -6.38
CA VAL A 202 -3.68 4.74 -7.63
C VAL A 202 -2.24 4.69 -8.11
N SER A 203 -2.00 3.97 -9.21
CA SER A 203 -0.67 3.81 -9.81
C SER A 203 -0.21 5.05 -10.56
N PHE A 204 1.10 5.26 -10.58
CA PHE A 204 1.83 6.29 -11.32
C PHE A 204 1.41 7.73 -11.03
N VAL A 205 0.91 8.01 -9.82
CA VAL A 205 0.53 9.37 -9.40
C VAL A 205 1.72 10.31 -9.53
N GLN A 206 1.52 11.44 -10.20
CA GLN A 206 2.55 12.45 -10.43
C GLN A 206 2.18 13.83 -9.85
N SER A 207 0.92 14.04 -9.49
CA SER A 207 0.41 15.31 -8.96
C SER A 207 -0.83 15.12 -8.09
N ALA A 208 -1.13 16.10 -7.24
CA ALA A 208 -2.39 16.15 -6.51
C ALA A 208 -3.63 16.13 -7.44
N GLY A 209 -3.48 16.67 -8.67
CA GLY A 209 -4.53 16.68 -9.68
C GLY A 209 -4.93 15.28 -10.18
N ASP A 210 -4.02 14.30 -10.18
CA ASP A 210 -4.33 12.91 -10.52
C ASP A 210 -5.35 12.32 -9.54
N LEU A 211 -5.12 12.52 -8.24
CA LEU A 211 -6.01 12.05 -7.19
C LEU A 211 -7.38 12.74 -7.26
N ALA A 212 -7.40 14.04 -7.53
CA ALA A 212 -8.65 14.79 -7.72
C ALA A 212 -9.48 14.23 -8.89
N ARG A 213 -8.82 13.92 -10.02
CA ARG A 213 -9.47 13.25 -11.17
C ARG A 213 -10.00 11.86 -10.81
N VAL A 214 -9.24 11.05 -10.08
CA VAL A 214 -9.73 9.73 -9.63
C VAL A 214 -10.97 9.88 -8.76
N ARG A 215 -10.97 10.80 -7.79
CA ARG A 215 -12.14 11.06 -6.94
C ARG A 215 -13.36 11.50 -7.74
N SER A 216 -13.19 12.33 -8.77
CA SER A 216 -14.31 12.78 -9.62
C SER A 216 -14.87 11.68 -10.53
N CYS A 217 -14.15 10.56 -10.69
CA CYS A 217 -14.58 9.41 -11.49
C CYS A 217 -15.32 8.34 -10.67
N LEU A 218 -15.42 8.51 -9.35
CA LEU A 218 -16.20 7.60 -8.52
C LEU A 218 -17.68 7.63 -8.95
N PRO A 219 -18.37 6.47 -9.07
CA PRO A 219 -19.77 6.42 -9.46
C PRO A 219 -20.65 7.29 -8.56
N PRO A 220 -21.41 8.25 -9.12
CA PRO A 220 -22.27 9.13 -8.32
C PRO A 220 -23.40 8.32 -7.66
N GLY A 221 -23.78 8.69 -6.44
CA GLY A 221 -24.90 8.09 -5.73
C GLY A 221 -24.63 6.73 -5.07
N SER A 222 -23.41 6.17 -5.16
CA SER A 222 -23.07 4.88 -4.53
C SER A 222 -23.08 4.91 -3.00
N GLY A 223 -22.90 6.08 -2.38
CA GLY A 223 -22.65 6.23 -0.94
C GLY A 223 -21.28 5.72 -0.48
N ILE A 224 -20.60 4.91 -1.29
CA ILE A 224 -19.30 4.31 -1.01
C ILE A 224 -18.19 5.15 -1.64
N LYS A 225 -17.27 5.63 -0.79
CA LYS A 225 -16.09 6.41 -1.20
C LYS A 225 -14.82 5.75 -0.68
N PRO A 226 -14.13 4.92 -1.48
CA PRO A 226 -12.85 4.32 -1.10
C PRO A 226 -11.81 5.39 -0.77
N LEU A 227 -10.92 5.06 0.16
CA LEU A 227 -9.75 5.86 0.49
C LEU A 227 -8.72 5.71 -0.63
N LEU A 228 -8.14 6.81 -1.09
CA LEU A 228 -7.17 6.79 -2.18
C LEU A 228 -5.74 6.73 -1.63
N MET A 229 -5.02 5.70 -2.04
CA MET A 229 -3.61 5.51 -1.76
C MET A 229 -2.78 5.91 -2.98
N ALA A 230 -1.98 6.97 -2.86
CA ALA A 230 -1.09 7.39 -3.95
C ALA A 230 0.14 6.47 -3.99
N LYS A 231 0.37 5.80 -5.12
CA LYS A 231 1.58 5.01 -5.32
C LYS A 231 2.67 5.89 -5.91
N ILE A 232 3.75 6.06 -5.17
CA ILE A 232 4.91 6.85 -5.59
C ILE A 232 5.82 5.94 -6.41
N GLU A 233 5.64 6.01 -7.73
CA GLU A 233 6.29 5.12 -8.71
C GLU A 233 7.15 5.89 -9.71
N LYS A 234 7.02 7.23 -9.77
CA LYS A 234 7.69 8.09 -10.75
C LYS A 234 8.65 9.05 -10.07
N ARG A 235 9.82 9.29 -10.67
CA ARG A 235 10.80 10.29 -10.19
C ARG A 235 10.15 11.67 -10.01
N ARG A 236 9.36 12.10 -10.99
CA ARG A 236 8.63 13.38 -10.96
C ARG A 236 7.68 13.54 -9.77
N ALA A 237 7.12 12.44 -9.25
CA ALA A 237 6.26 12.48 -8.07
C ALA A 237 7.03 12.90 -6.81
N LEU A 238 8.37 12.76 -6.80
CA LEU A 238 9.22 13.19 -5.70
C LEU A 238 9.38 14.71 -5.64
N ASP A 239 9.17 15.41 -6.75
CA ASP A 239 9.23 16.87 -6.81
C ASP A 239 7.97 17.51 -6.20
N ASP A 240 6.80 16.86 -6.37
CA ASP A 240 5.49 17.30 -5.85
C ASP A 240 5.01 16.45 -4.65
N LEU A 241 5.95 15.77 -3.98
CA LEU A 241 5.64 14.75 -2.97
C LEU A 241 4.73 15.27 -1.85
N ASP A 242 5.02 16.46 -1.31
CA ASP A 242 4.24 17.05 -0.21
C ASP A 242 2.78 17.31 -0.60
N ALA A 243 2.53 17.79 -1.82
CA ALA A 243 1.18 18.06 -2.30
C ALA A 243 0.41 16.77 -2.63
N ILE A 244 1.10 15.77 -3.20
CA ILE A 244 0.53 14.43 -3.44
C ILE A 244 0.11 13.80 -2.12
N VAL A 245 0.99 13.79 -1.12
CA VAL A 245 0.70 13.24 0.21
C VAL A 245 -0.48 13.97 0.85
N ALA A 246 -0.52 15.30 0.76
CA ALA A 246 -1.61 16.11 1.32
C ALA A 246 -2.98 15.77 0.69
N ALA A 247 -3.02 15.53 -0.62
CA ALA A 247 -4.23 15.19 -1.38
C ALA A 247 -4.66 13.71 -1.26
N SER A 248 -3.76 12.84 -0.77
CA SER A 248 -3.99 11.40 -0.61
C SER A 248 -4.60 11.05 0.76
N ASP A 249 -5.27 9.89 0.85
CA ASP A 249 -5.70 9.32 2.13
C ASP A 249 -4.60 8.43 2.75
N GLY A 250 -3.64 8.00 1.94
CA GLY A 250 -2.44 7.25 2.30
C GLY A 250 -1.47 7.19 1.11
N VAL A 251 -0.27 6.68 1.33
CA VAL A 251 0.75 6.54 0.26
C VAL A 251 1.40 5.17 0.24
N MET A 252 1.94 4.78 -0.90
CA MET A 252 2.70 3.55 -1.06
C MET A 252 4.05 3.87 -1.71
N VAL A 253 5.13 3.45 -1.06
CA VAL A 253 6.48 3.41 -1.65
C VAL A 253 6.55 2.17 -2.54
N ALA A 254 6.30 2.34 -3.83
CA ALA A 254 6.26 1.25 -4.80
C ALA A 254 7.62 1.10 -5.50
N ARG A 255 8.53 0.40 -4.81
CA ARG A 255 9.97 0.35 -5.11
C ARG A 255 10.31 -0.32 -6.44
N GLY A 256 9.48 -1.26 -6.91
CA GLY A 256 9.65 -1.92 -8.21
C GLY A 256 9.70 -0.93 -9.36
N ASP A 257 8.59 -0.24 -9.63
CA ASP A 257 8.55 0.78 -10.69
C ASP A 257 9.44 2.00 -10.35
N LEU A 258 9.48 2.45 -9.09
CA LEU A 258 10.32 3.58 -8.68
C LEU A 258 11.83 3.31 -8.88
N GLY A 259 12.28 2.07 -8.68
CA GLY A 259 13.65 1.61 -8.87
C GLY A 259 14.10 1.55 -10.32
N VAL A 260 13.16 1.57 -11.26
CA VAL A 260 13.43 1.74 -12.70
C VAL A 260 13.50 3.22 -13.07
N GLU A 261 12.77 4.07 -12.36
CA GLU A 261 12.63 5.50 -12.65
C GLU A 261 13.66 6.38 -11.94
N THR A 262 14.34 5.83 -10.93
CA THR A 262 15.40 6.51 -10.14
C THR A 262 16.63 5.64 -10.08
N ASP A 263 17.79 6.23 -9.76
CA ASP A 263 19.00 5.44 -9.56
C ASP A 263 18.77 4.47 -8.39
N LEU A 264 19.11 3.20 -8.58
CA LEU A 264 18.90 2.16 -7.56
C LEU A 264 19.59 2.50 -6.23
N ALA A 265 20.72 3.21 -6.26
CA ALA A 265 21.42 3.67 -5.06
C ALA A 265 20.67 4.78 -4.31
N GLU A 266 19.77 5.52 -4.98
CA GLU A 266 18.93 6.56 -4.38
C GLU A 266 17.68 5.96 -3.68
N ILE A 267 17.27 4.74 -4.03
CA ILE A 267 16.03 4.12 -3.52
C ILE A 267 15.93 4.11 -1.99
N PRO A 268 16.96 3.71 -1.22
CA PRO A 268 16.88 3.75 0.24
C PRO A 268 16.65 5.17 0.79
N ILE A 269 17.21 6.19 0.13
CA ILE A 269 17.07 7.60 0.54
C ILE A 269 15.66 8.10 0.22
N VAL A 270 15.17 7.79 -0.97
CA VAL A 270 13.83 8.18 -1.43
C VAL A 270 12.73 7.51 -0.59
N GLN A 271 12.86 6.22 -0.27
CA GLN A 271 11.95 5.52 0.64
C GLN A 271 11.82 6.26 1.98
N LYS A 272 12.96 6.58 2.62
CA LYS A 272 12.99 7.30 3.90
C LYS A 272 12.31 8.67 3.79
N ARG A 273 12.54 9.39 2.69
CA ARG A 273 11.89 10.67 2.42
C ARG A 273 10.37 10.52 2.32
N ILE A 274 9.87 9.58 1.52
CA ILE A 274 8.42 9.35 1.34
C ILE A 274 7.76 8.98 2.67
N ILE A 275 8.34 8.03 3.42
CA ILE A 275 7.83 7.61 4.72
C ILE A 275 7.85 8.78 5.72
N SER A 276 8.91 9.59 5.72
CA SER A 276 9.01 10.76 6.61
C SER A 276 7.92 11.79 6.33
N VAL A 277 7.70 12.17 5.06
CA VAL A 277 6.66 13.13 4.67
C VAL A 277 5.26 12.59 5.00
N ALA A 278 4.99 11.32 4.69
CA ALA A 278 3.71 10.67 5.03
C ALA A 278 3.44 10.71 6.53
N ASN A 279 4.43 10.32 7.33
CA ASN A 279 4.32 10.35 8.79
C ASN A 279 4.15 11.77 9.34
N ALA A 280 4.87 12.75 8.80
CA ALA A 280 4.76 14.15 9.19
C ALA A 280 3.34 14.70 8.94
N GLN A 281 2.71 14.29 7.84
CA GLN A 281 1.33 14.66 7.49
C GLN A 281 0.26 13.72 8.08
N GLY A 282 0.65 12.71 8.88
CA GLY A 282 -0.28 11.75 9.49
C GLY A 282 -0.99 10.84 8.47
N ARG A 283 -0.39 10.61 7.30
CA ARG A 283 -0.91 9.72 6.26
C ARG A 283 -0.33 8.31 6.43
N PRO A 284 -1.16 7.24 6.43
CA PRO A 284 -0.66 5.88 6.42
C PRO A 284 0.24 5.61 5.21
N VAL A 285 1.36 4.92 5.44
CA VAL A 285 2.32 4.58 4.39
C VAL A 285 2.61 3.09 4.32
N ILE A 286 2.59 2.54 3.10
CA ILE A 286 2.98 1.16 2.80
C ILE A 286 4.36 1.14 2.15
N THR A 287 5.26 0.28 2.63
CA THR A 287 6.49 -0.07 1.90
C THR A 287 6.25 -1.35 1.12
N ALA A 288 6.43 -1.29 -0.20
CA ALA A 288 5.98 -2.33 -1.12
C ALA A 288 7.07 -2.83 -2.05
N THR A 289 6.81 -4.02 -2.62
CA THR A 289 7.60 -4.77 -3.63
C THR A 289 8.95 -5.28 -3.11
N GLN A 290 9.29 -6.53 -3.45
CA GLN A 290 10.56 -7.18 -3.11
C GLN A 290 10.92 -7.12 -1.61
N MET A 291 9.94 -7.25 -0.72
CA MET A 291 10.20 -7.27 0.72
C MET A 291 10.85 -8.60 1.11
N LEU A 292 10.36 -9.72 0.56
CA LEU A 292 10.86 -11.08 0.79
C LEU A 292 10.89 -11.86 -0.55
N GLU A 293 11.37 -11.23 -1.63
CA GLU A 293 11.27 -11.73 -3.02
C GLU A 293 11.75 -13.18 -3.19
N SER A 294 12.86 -13.56 -2.56
CA SER A 294 13.40 -14.93 -2.66
C SER A 294 12.41 -15.98 -2.16
N MET A 295 11.44 -15.59 -1.31
CA MET A 295 10.41 -16.48 -0.78
C MET A 295 9.30 -16.83 -1.78
N VAL A 296 9.33 -16.27 -2.99
CA VAL A 296 8.53 -16.75 -4.11
C VAL A 296 8.87 -18.23 -4.39
N GLU A 297 10.16 -18.57 -4.37
CA GLU A 297 10.68 -19.90 -4.72
C GLU A 297 11.28 -20.65 -3.52
N HIS A 298 11.54 -19.97 -2.40
CA HIS A 298 12.21 -20.56 -1.24
C HIS A 298 11.39 -20.41 0.04
N GLU A 299 11.51 -21.36 0.97
CA GLU A 299 10.78 -21.28 2.25
C GLU A 299 11.41 -20.29 3.26
N HIS A 300 12.62 -19.79 2.97
CA HIS A 300 13.33 -18.83 3.80
C HIS A 300 13.85 -17.65 2.99
N PRO A 301 13.81 -16.42 3.55
CA PRO A 301 14.39 -15.27 2.89
C PRO A 301 15.89 -15.18 3.12
N THR A 302 16.51 -14.30 2.37
CA THR A 302 17.88 -13.85 2.59
C THR A 302 17.99 -12.96 3.84
N ARG A 303 19.23 -12.76 4.31
CA ARG A 303 19.52 -11.81 5.40
C ARG A 303 19.25 -10.36 4.99
N ALA A 304 19.45 -10.06 3.71
CA ALA A 304 19.21 -8.72 3.15
C ALA A 304 17.72 -8.37 3.22
N GLU A 305 16.84 -9.28 2.81
CA GLU A 305 15.39 -9.09 2.86
C GLU A 305 14.86 -8.95 4.30
N ALA A 306 15.34 -9.78 5.23
CA ALA A 306 14.99 -9.62 6.64
C ALA A 306 15.42 -8.25 7.19
N THR A 307 16.58 -7.75 6.76
CA THR A 307 17.10 -6.44 7.14
C THR A 307 16.30 -5.31 6.48
N ASP A 308 15.86 -5.49 5.24
CA ASP A 308 15.04 -4.53 4.50
C ASP A 308 13.67 -4.33 5.17
N VAL A 309 12.98 -5.43 5.51
CA VAL A 309 11.74 -5.39 6.29
C VAL A 309 11.94 -4.65 7.61
N ALA A 310 12.97 -5.00 8.38
CA ALA A 310 13.24 -4.34 9.66
C ALA A 310 13.48 -2.83 9.49
N ASN A 311 14.23 -2.42 8.47
CA ASN A 311 14.49 -1.00 8.22
C ASN A 311 13.25 -0.23 7.76
N ALA A 312 12.36 -0.84 6.96
CA ALA A 312 11.09 -0.21 6.62
C ALA A 312 10.24 0.09 7.87
N VAL A 313 10.24 -0.83 8.85
CA VAL A 313 9.61 -0.61 10.16
C VAL A 313 10.28 0.55 10.89
N LEU A 314 11.61 0.54 10.99
CA LEU A 314 12.37 1.59 11.69
C LEU A 314 12.20 2.98 11.07
N ASP A 315 12.04 3.04 9.75
CA ASP A 315 11.72 4.29 9.02
C ASP A 315 10.33 4.82 9.38
N GLY A 316 9.46 3.93 9.88
CA GLY A 316 8.13 4.25 10.38
C GLY A 316 7.03 3.96 9.37
N THR A 317 7.15 2.90 8.57
CA THR A 317 6.06 2.42 7.70
C THR A 317 4.85 1.98 8.53
N ASP A 318 3.63 2.19 8.04
CA ASP A 318 2.42 1.64 8.68
C ASP A 318 2.24 0.17 8.36
N ALA A 319 2.54 -0.19 7.12
CA ALA A 319 2.45 -1.55 6.63
C ALA A 319 3.63 -1.92 5.72
N VAL A 320 3.87 -3.21 5.63
CA VAL A 320 4.75 -3.84 4.65
C VAL A 320 3.93 -4.74 3.73
N MET A 321 4.28 -4.80 2.45
CA MET A 321 3.48 -5.50 1.45
C MET A 321 4.22 -6.64 0.76
N LEU A 322 3.62 -7.82 0.79
CA LEU A 322 3.99 -8.97 -0.02
C LEU A 322 3.24 -8.93 -1.36
N SER A 323 4.01 -9.04 -2.44
CA SER A 323 3.57 -8.96 -3.83
C SER A 323 3.52 -10.36 -4.45
N ALA A 324 4.59 -10.78 -5.14
CA ALA A 324 4.66 -12.08 -5.78
C ALA A 324 4.70 -13.21 -4.75
N GLU A 325 5.31 -12.96 -3.59
CA GLU A 325 5.51 -13.91 -2.49
C GLU A 325 4.20 -14.58 -2.07
N THR A 326 3.10 -13.81 -2.00
CA THR A 326 1.78 -14.35 -1.67
C THR A 326 0.92 -14.63 -2.89
N ALA A 327 1.05 -13.86 -3.97
CA ALA A 327 0.16 -13.98 -5.12
C ALA A 327 0.43 -15.25 -5.95
N VAL A 328 1.70 -15.57 -6.18
CA VAL A 328 2.15 -16.66 -7.06
C VAL A 328 3.20 -17.58 -6.44
N GLY A 329 3.80 -17.18 -5.32
CA GLY A 329 4.86 -17.93 -4.65
C GLY A 329 4.43 -19.30 -4.14
N GLU A 330 5.40 -20.19 -3.98
CA GLU A 330 5.20 -21.56 -3.49
C GLU A 330 4.80 -21.57 -2.00
N PHE A 331 5.31 -20.62 -1.22
CA PHE A 331 5.22 -20.57 0.25
C PHE A 331 4.50 -19.32 0.81
N PRO A 332 3.27 -19.00 0.37
CA PRO A 332 2.62 -17.72 0.70
C PRO A 332 2.39 -17.54 2.21
N VAL A 333 2.00 -18.60 2.92
CA VAL A 333 1.78 -18.55 4.38
C VAL A 333 3.10 -18.45 5.14
N ALA A 334 4.17 -19.10 4.66
CA ALA A 334 5.49 -19.01 5.29
C ALA A 334 6.07 -17.59 5.17
N ALA A 335 5.88 -16.94 4.02
CA ALA A 335 6.26 -15.55 3.81
C ALA A 335 5.60 -14.61 4.83
N VAL A 336 4.28 -14.73 5.04
CA VAL A 336 3.56 -13.93 6.05
C VAL A 336 4.07 -14.21 7.46
N ARG A 337 4.25 -15.48 7.84
CA ARG A 337 4.78 -15.83 9.18
C ARG A 337 6.19 -15.31 9.40
N PHE A 338 7.05 -15.37 8.38
CA PHE A 338 8.40 -14.83 8.49
C PHE A 338 8.37 -13.31 8.62
N LEU A 339 7.55 -12.64 7.81
CA LEU A 339 7.35 -11.19 7.90
C LEU A 339 6.90 -10.79 9.30
N GLN A 340 5.86 -11.44 9.84
CA GLN A 340 5.36 -11.24 11.20
C GLN A 340 6.48 -11.38 12.25
N ARG A 341 7.34 -12.41 12.14
CA ARG A 341 8.48 -12.60 13.06
C ARG A 341 9.47 -11.43 13.03
N VAL A 342 9.77 -10.89 11.84
CA VAL A 342 10.66 -9.72 11.70
C VAL A 342 10.01 -8.48 12.31
N LEU A 343 8.71 -8.27 12.05
CA LEU A 343 7.96 -7.15 12.62
C LEU A 343 7.98 -7.21 14.16
N THR A 344 7.63 -8.35 14.75
CA THR A 344 7.63 -8.53 16.21
C THR A 344 9.01 -8.29 16.80
N ALA A 345 10.06 -8.92 16.27
CA ALA A 345 11.42 -8.75 16.79
C ALA A 345 11.91 -7.29 16.71
N THR A 346 11.58 -6.59 15.62
CA THR A 346 11.96 -5.18 15.43
C THR A 346 11.20 -4.28 16.40
N GLU A 347 9.90 -4.49 16.57
CA GLU A 347 9.06 -3.67 17.44
C GLU A 347 9.33 -3.90 18.92
N GLU A 348 9.65 -5.13 19.34
CA GLU A 348 10.07 -5.43 20.71
C GLU A 348 11.38 -4.71 21.07
N ALA A 349 12.35 -4.69 20.14
CA ALA A 349 13.65 -4.08 20.38
C ALA A 349 13.64 -2.54 20.26
N TYR A 350 12.90 -1.99 19.29
CA TYR A 350 12.99 -0.56 18.93
C TYR A 350 11.71 0.24 19.13
N GLY A 351 10.57 -0.41 19.39
CA GLY A 351 9.28 0.27 19.52
C GLY A 351 9.35 1.45 20.49
N GLY A 352 9.81 1.20 21.71
CA GLY A 352 9.90 2.24 22.75
C GLY A 352 10.80 3.42 22.38
N ARG A 353 11.82 3.22 21.53
CA ARG A 353 12.65 4.30 20.99
C ARG A 353 11.87 5.07 19.91
N MET A 354 11.29 4.38 18.93
CA MET A 354 10.53 5.00 17.85
C MET A 354 9.40 5.91 18.37
N ALA A 355 8.68 5.47 19.41
CA ALA A 355 7.63 6.29 20.02
C ALA A 355 8.19 7.53 20.73
N ARG A 356 9.33 7.42 21.41
CA ARG A 356 9.97 8.58 22.07
C ARG A 356 10.44 9.61 21.07
N ASP A 357 11.07 9.17 19.98
CA ASP A 357 11.56 10.05 18.92
C ASP A 357 10.37 10.84 18.32
N ARG A 358 9.24 10.17 18.06
CA ARG A 358 8.00 10.79 17.54
C ARG A 358 7.26 11.70 18.51
N MET A 359 7.51 11.58 19.82
CA MET A 359 6.93 12.46 20.84
C MET A 359 7.79 13.70 21.12
N ASN A 360 8.89 13.92 20.39
CA ASN A 360 9.73 15.09 20.54
C ASN A 360 9.01 16.36 20.01
N PRO A 361 8.75 17.39 20.84
CA PRO A 361 8.12 18.64 20.41
C PRO A 361 8.85 19.37 19.29
N ALA A 362 10.18 19.21 19.21
CA ALA A 362 11.00 19.84 18.18
C ALA A 362 10.78 19.26 16.77
N GLU A 363 10.31 18.00 16.68
CA GLU A 363 10.08 17.28 15.41
C GLU A 363 8.59 17.24 15.01
N THR A 364 7.69 17.71 15.87
CA THR A 364 6.23 17.63 15.71
C THR A 364 5.58 18.97 15.32
N ALA A 365 6.38 19.97 14.95
CA ALA A 365 5.91 21.33 14.69
C ALA A 365 5.14 21.47 13.36
N SER A 366 3.82 21.29 13.43
CA SER A 366 2.85 22.02 12.62
C SER A 366 1.85 22.70 13.56
N PRO A 367 1.91 24.04 13.76
CA PRO A 367 1.28 24.71 14.91
C PRO A 367 -0.26 24.79 14.96
N ASN A 368 -0.99 24.35 13.93
CA ASN A 368 -2.30 24.97 13.63
C ASN A 368 -3.55 24.07 13.61
N GLU A 369 -3.59 22.97 14.35
CA GLU A 369 -4.85 22.21 14.49
C GLU A 369 -5.08 21.72 15.92
N THR A 370 -6.07 22.28 16.61
CA THR A 370 -6.45 21.96 18.00
C THR A 370 -6.69 20.46 18.23
N GLY A 371 -7.16 19.73 17.21
CA GLY A 371 -7.33 18.26 17.26
C GLY A 371 -6.02 17.50 17.41
N ASN A 372 -4.92 18.00 16.83
CA ASN A 372 -3.60 17.39 16.98
C ASN A 372 -3.04 17.58 18.40
N ALA A 373 -3.38 18.68 19.08
CA ALA A 373 -2.93 18.93 20.46
C ALA A 373 -3.53 17.92 21.46
N LEU A 374 -4.82 17.60 21.34
CA LEU A 374 -5.46 16.63 22.24
C LEU A 374 -4.95 15.21 21.99
N SER A 375 -4.83 14.81 20.73
CA SER A 375 -4.27 13.50 20.35
C SER A 375 -2.82 13.35 20.81
N PHE A 376 -2.02 14.43 20.72
CA PHE A 376 -0.67 14.46 21.29
C PHE A 376 -0.69 14.32 22.82
N ALA A 377 -1.56 15.07 23.50
CA ALA A 377 -1.71 14.99 24.95
C ALA A 377 -2.14 13.59 25.41
N ALA A 378 -3.01 12.91 24.65
CA ALA A 378 -3.42 11.53 24.92
C ALA A 378 -2.23 10.57 24.85
N CYS A 379 -1.38 10.69 23.83
CA CYS A 379 -0.17 9.90 23.69
C CYS A 379 0.83 10.16 24.83
N LEU A 380 1.04 11.42 25.20
CA LEU A 380 1.92 11.80 26.32
C LEU A 380 1.39 11.26 27.65
N LEU A 381 0.08 11.42 27.90
CA LEU A 381 -0.56 10.91 29.12
C LEU A 381 -0.41 9.39 29.19
N ALA A 382 -0.71 8.68 28.10
CA ALA A 382 -0.59 7.22 28.03
C ALA A 382 0.84 6.77 28.34
N ALA A 383 1.85 7.42 27.75
CA ALA A 383 3.25 7.13 28.03
C ALA A 383 3.62 7.42 29.50
N ARG A 384 3.11 8.51 30.08
CA ARG A 384 3.44 8.95 31.44
C ARG A 384 2.86 8.05 32.53
N ILE A 385 1.64 7.56 32.33
CA ILE A 385 0.95 6.71 33.31
C ILE A 385 1.17 5.21 33.06
N GLY A 386 1.91 4.85 32.00
CA GLY A 386 2.10 3.45 31.62
C GLY A 386 0.80 2.78 31.15
N ALA A 387 -0.06 3.54 30.45
CA ALA A 387 -1.35 3.04 29.99
C ALA A 387 -1.18 1.85 29.04
N ARG A 388 -2.05 0.85 29.18
CA ARG A 388 -2.09 -0.35 28.32
C ARG A 388 -2.79 -0.13 27.00
N ALA A 389 -3.59 0.92 26.88
CA ALA A 389 -4.27 1.28 25.65
C ALA A 389 -4.63 2.76 25.62
N ILE A 390 -4.77 3.28 24.41
CA ILE A 390 -5.59 4.47 24.14
C ILE A 390 -6.86 3.96 23.45
N ILE A 391 -8.01 4.27 24.03
CA ILE A 391 -9.32 3.82 23.57
C ILE A 391 -10.07 5.03 23.05
N ALA A 392 -10.65 4.93 21.85
CA ALA A 392 -11.47 6.00 21.31
C ALA A 392 -12.63 5.46 20.46
N PRO A 393 -13.88 5.91 20.68
CA PRO A 393 -14.92 5.79 19.67
C PRO A 393 -14.57 6.68 18.48
N VAL A 394 -14.77 6.15 17.27
CA VAL A 394 -14.44 6.87 16.02
C VAL A 394 -15.56 6.72 15.00
N GLN A 395 -15.87 7.82 14.31
CA GLN A 395 -16.84 7.88 13.21
C GLN A 395 -16.16 8.15 11.86
N SER A 396 -14.87 8.49 11.89
CA SER A 396 -14.06 8.78 10.71
C SER A 396 -12.60 8.34 10.89
N MET A 397 -11.87 8.26 9.78
CA MET A 397 -10.43 7.99 9.80
C MET A 397 -9.64 9.12 10.46
N GLU A 398 -10.11 10.37 10.36
CA GLU A 398 -9.37 11.57 10.81
C GLU A 398 -8.97 11.47 12.29
N THR A 399 -9.93 11.16 13.16
CA THR A 399 -9.69 11.02 14.61
C THR A 399 -8.70 9.91 14.91
N ALA A 400 -8.84 8.75 14.26
CA ALA A 400 -7.92 7.63 14.44
C ALA A 400 -6.49 7.96 13.98
N LEU A 401 -6.34 8.60 12.81
CA LEU A 401 -5.05 9.00 12.26
C LEU A 401 -4.37 10.09 13.10
N SER A 402 -5.16 11.00 13.68
CA SER A 402 -4.64 12.09 14.53
C SER A 402 -3.89 11.57 15.77
N VAL A 403 -4.27 10.40 16.29
CA VAL A 403 -3.57 9.73 17.40
C VAL A 403 -2.44 8.86 16.86
N ALA A 404 -2.71 8.06 15.82
CA ALA A 404 -1.76 7.10 15.26
C ALA A 404 -0.47 7.76 14.72
N ARG A 405 -0.54 9.00 14.22
CA ARG A 405 0.62 9.73 13.71
C ARG A 405 1.74 9.91 14.74
N PHE A 406 1.41 9.96 16.03
CA PHE A 406 2.38 10.12 17.12
C PHE A 406 3.03 8.80 17.53
N ARG A 407 2.63 7.69 16.90
CA ARG A 407 3.21 6.34 17.08
C ARG A 407 3.33 5.92 18.57
N PRO A 408 2.27 6.04 19.39
CA PRO A 408 2.35 5.66 20.79
C PRO A 408 2.72 4.18 20.97
N GLN A 409 3.35 3.86 22.10
CA GLN A 409 3.62 2.45 22.47
C GLN A 409 2.36 1.68 22.81
N ALA A 410 1.41 2.35 23.46
CA ALA A 410 0.13 1.76 23.82
C ALA A 410 -0.67 1.40 22.54
N PRO A 411 -1.24 0.18 22.45
CA PRO A 411 -2.25 -0.17 21.48
C PRO A 411 -3.34 0.89 21.36
N LEU A 412 -3.77 1.17 20.13
CA LEU A 412 -4.87 2.08 19.83
C LEU A 412 -6.14 1.27 19.57
N VAL A 413 -7.03 1.19 20.55
CA VAL A 413 -8.29 0.45 20.42
C VAL A 413 -9.37 1.40 19.91
N MET A 414 -9.67 1.31 18.63
CA MET A 414 -10.56 2.26 17.93
C MET A 414 -11.92 1.60 17.70
N VAL A 415 -12.94 2.10 18.40
CA VAL A 415 -14.29 1.53 18.33
C VAL A 415 -15.08 2.24 17.23
N ALA A 416 -15.14 1.62 16.06
CA ALA A 416 -15.84 2.15 14.90
C ALA A 416 -17.36 1.98 15.02
N ASP A 417 -18.09 2.95 14.49
CA ASP A 417 -19.56 2.94 14.38
C ASP A 417 -20.09 2.20 13.14
N SER A 418 -19.19 1.79 12.24
CA SER A 418 -19.54 1.12 11.00
C SER A 418 -18.53 0.05 10.64
N VAL A 419 -19.03 -1.03 10.01
CA VAL A 419 -18.19 -2.15 9.52
C VAL A 419 -17.16 -1.67 8.50
N ARG A 420 -17.50 -0.65 7.70
CA ARG A 420 -16.60 -0.06 6.71
C ARG A 420 -15.42 0.65 7.36
N LEU A 421 -15.66 1.47 8.38
CA LEU A 421 -14.59 2.14 9.11
C LEU A 421 -13.73 1.12 9.87
N TYR A 422 -14.37 0.14 10.51
CA TYR A 422 -13.67 -0.99 11.16
C TYR A 422 -12.65 -1.67 10.24
N ARG A 423 -13.04 -2.00 9.00
CA ARG A 423 -12.12 -2.58 8.02
C ARG A 423 -11.09 -1.57 7.52
N SER A 424 -11.48 -0.31 7.30
CA SER A 424 -10.57 0.72 6.76
C SER A 424 -9.38 0.98 7.70
N LEU A 425 -9.63 0.93 9.00
CA LEU A 425 -8.64 1.12 10.06
C LEU A 425 -7.64 -0.04 10.18
N ALA A 426 -7.89 -1.21 9.58
CA ALA A 426 -7.01 -2.37 9.68
C ALA A 426 -5.59 -2.10 9.13
N LEU A 427 -5.47 -1.18 8.16
CA LEU A 427 -4.19 -0.78 7.56
C LEU A 427 -3.34 0.12 8.47
N VAL A 428 -3.93 0.77 9.46
CA VAL A 428 -3.25 1.83 10.21
C VAL A 428 -2.43 1.24 11.35
N ARG A 429 -1.17 1.69 11.46
CA ARG A 429 -0.24 1.13 12.43
C ARG A 429 -0.71 1.30 13.87
N GLY A 430 -0.58 0.24 14.66
CA GLY A 430 -0.88 0.25 16.09
C GLY A 430 -2.38 0.33 16.40
N ILE A 431 -3.25 0.41 15.40
CA ILE A 431 -4.69 0.35 15.57
C ILE A 431 -5.15 -1.10 15.64
N SER A 432 -5.97 -1.38 16.65
CA SER A 432 -6.87 -2.52 16.70
C SER A 432 -8.30 -2.00 16.60
N PRO A 433 -8.94 -2.11 15.43
CA PRO A 433 -10.30 -1.65 15.28
C PRO A 433 -11.27 -2.65 15.91
N LEU A 434 -12.29 -2.13 16.56
CA LEU A 434 -13.46 -2.86 17.03
C LEU A 434 -14.70 -2.26 16.35
N VAL A 435 -15.78 -3.03 16.28
CA VAL A 435 -17.05 -2.56 15.74
C VAL A 435 -18.17 -2.86 16.72
N VAL A 436 -19.08 -1.91 16.90
CA VAL A 436 -20.28 -2.11 17.72
C VAL A 436 -21.33 -2.82 16.87
N ASN A 437 -21.74 -4.02 17.27
CA ASN A 437 -22.82 -4.78 16.62
C ASN A 437 -24.17 -4.51 17.31
N ALA A 438 -24.94 -3.49 16.91
CA ALA A 438 -26.37 -3.34 17.25
C ALA A 438 -27.05 -2.21 16.43
N PRO A 439 -28.41 -2.21 16.30
CA PRO A 439 -29.17 -1.17 15.58
C PRO A 439 -29.16 0.21 16.25
N ASP A 440 -28.62 0.31 17.46
CA ASP A 440 -28.52 1.57 18.19
C ASP A 440 -27.15 2.20 17.94
N ASN A 441 -27.13 3.21 17.06
CA ASN A 441 -26.07 4.22 16.97
C ASN A 441 -25.83 5.00 18.30
N GLY A 442 -26.45 4.56 19.40
CA GLY A 442 -26.38 5.09 20.76
C GLY A 442 -25.81 4.14 21.81
N ALA A 443 -25.06 3.09 21.44
CA ALA A 443 -24.37 2.26 22.44
C ALA A 443 -23.62 3.14 23.46
N GLU A 444 -23.98 3.02 24.74
CA GLU A 444 -23.47 3.89 25.79
C GLU A 444 -21.93 3.83 25.84
N PRO A 445 -21.24 4.94 26.16
CA PRO A 445 -19.78 4.97 26.31
C PRO A 445 -19.19 3.80 27.12
N GLN A 446 -19.94 3.32 28.12
CA GLN A 446 -19.58 2.19 28.96
C GLN A 446 -19.49 0.85 28.19
N ALA A 447 -20.40 0.62 27.24
CA ALA A 447 -20.40 -0.61 26.43
C ALA A 447 -19.19 -0.68 25.50
N ARG A 448 -18.79 0.47 24.91
CA ARG A 448 -17.60 0.57 24.07
C ARG A 448 -16.31 0.31 24.88
N LEU A 449 -16.25 0.87 26.10
CA LEU A 449 -15.13 0.62 27.01
C LEU A 449 -15.06 -0.86 27.43
N ALA A 450 -16.20 -1.50 27.72
CA ALA A 450 -16.26 -2.91 28.06
C ALA A 450 -15.78 -3.81 26.91
N GLN A 451 -16.17 -3.49 25.66
CA GLN A 451 -15.71 -4.22 24.48
C GLN A 451 -14.19 -4.07 24.27
N ALA A 452 -13.66 -2.85 24.43
CA ALA A 452 -12.23 -2.58 24.34
C ALA A 452 -11.44 -3.34 25.43
N ARG A 453 -11.95 -3.35 26.65
CA ARG A 453 -11.40 -4.11 27.78
C ARG A 453 -11.33 -5.60 27.48
N GLU A 454 -12.45 -6.20 27.05
CA GLU A 454 -12.53 -7.63 26.74
C GLU A 454 -11.52 -8.03 25.66
N TRP A 455 -11.41 -7.20 24.61
CA TRP A 455 -10.43 -7.42 23.56
C TRP A 455 -8.99 -7.37 24.09
N LEU A 456 -8.64 -6.37 24.90
CA LEU A 456 -7.31 -6.23 25.50
C LEU A 456 -6.95 -7.44 26.39
N PHE A 457 -7.89 -7.92 27.20
CA PHE A 457 -7.67 -9.06 28.09
C PHE A 457 -7.52 -10.36 27.31
N THR A 458 -8.38 -10.60 26.31
CA THR A 458 -8.30 -11.79 25.44
C THR A 458 -6.97 -11.87 24.70
N HIS A 459 -6.41 -10.72 24.31
CA HIS A 459 -5.12 -10.63 23.61
C HIS A 459 -3.91 -10.54 24.56
N GLY A 460 -4.11 -10.61 25.88
CA GLY A 460 -3.03 -10.52 26.86
C GLY A 460 -2.29 -9.16 26.86
N LEU A 461 -2.95 -8.10 26.40
CA LEU A 461 -2.38 -6.75 26.29
C LEU A 461 -2.65 -5.87 27.51
N ALA A 462 -3.61 -6.25 28.35
CA ALA A 462 -3.90 -5.63 29.65
C ALA A 462 -4.44 -6.67 30.64
N GLN A 463 -4.46 -6.33 31.93
CA GLN A 463 -5.11 -7.09 32.99
C GLN A 463 -6.00 -6.16 33.85
N GLU A 464 -6.72 -6.73 34.81
CA GLU A 464 -7.53 -5.96 35.75
C GLU A 464 -6.69 -4.90 36.48
N ASP A 465 -7.33 -3.76 36.80
CA ASP A 465 -6.72 -2.56 37.41
C ASP A 465 -5.68 -1.79 36.58
N ASP A 466 -5.29 -2.29 35.40
CA ASP A 466 -4.44 -1.54 34.47
C ASP A 466 -5.14 -0.24 34.02
N LEU A 467 -4.32 0.78 33.72
CA LEU A 467 -4.81 2.08 33.25
C LEU A 467 -4.93 2.09 31.72
N ALA A 468 -5.96 2.75 31.23
CA ALA A 468 -6.11 3.15 29.83
C ALA A 468 -6.41 4.65 29.74
N VAL A 469 -6.14 5.22 28.58
CA VAL A 469 -6.54 6.59 28.24
C VAL A 469 -7.76 6.52 27.33
N LEU A 470 -8.84 7.18 27.72
CA LEU A 470 -10.04 7.34 26.91
C LEU A 470 -10.03 8.72 26.25
N LEU A 471 -10.10 8.74 24.92
CA LEU A 471 -10.25 9.94 24.11
C LEU A 471 -11.66 9.96 23.51
N SER A 472 -12.46 10.97 23.84
CA SER A 472 -13.87 11.05 23.41
C SER A 472 -14.31 12.47 23.10
N ALA A 473 -15.49 12.60 22.47
CA ALA A 473 -16.19 13.86 22.33
C ALA A 473 -17.20 14.05 23.48
N SER A 474 -17.29 15.27 24.01
CA SER A 474 -18.17 15.65 25.11
C SER A 474 -19.65 15.70 24.70
N GLY A 475 -19.93 15.82 23.39
CA GLY A 475 -21.27 15.86 22.81
C GLY A 475 -21.67 14.59 22.05
N ALA A 476 -22.96 14.27 22.06
CA ALA A 476 -23.53 13.09 21.39
C ALA A 476 -23.40 13.10 19.84
N ALA A 477 -23.00 14.22 19.24
CA ALA A 477 -22.90 14.43 17.80
C ALA A 477 -21.53 14.99 17.33
N GLY A 478 -20.52 14.97 18.20
CA GLY A 478 -19.21 15.55 17.90
C GLY A 478 -18.24 14.54 17.27
N ASP A 479 -17.85 14.77 16.03
CA ASP A 479 -16.82 13.96 15.31
C ASP A 479 -15.40 14.23 15.85
N LYS A 480 -15.20 15.38 16.51
CA LYS A 480 -13.92 15.83 17.07
C LYS A 480 -13.84 15.54 18.57
N ALA A 481 -12.82 14.77 18.96
CA ALA A 481 -12.50 14.55 20.36
C ALA A 481 -12.09 15.86 21.04
N ASP A 482 -12.65 16.10 22.23
CA ASP A 482 -12.39 17.27 23.06
C ASP A 482 -12.15 16.89 24.55
N THR A 483 -12.33 15.61 24.88
CA THR A 483 -12.30 15.09 26.25
C THR A 483 -11.24 14.00 26.36
N LEU A 484 -10.43 14.09 27.42
CA LEU A 484 -9.39 13.13 27.76
C LEU A 484 -9.60 12.63 29.19
N GLN A 485 -9.68 11.31 29.37
CA GLN A 485 -9.87 10.68 30.68
C GLN A 485 -8.86 9.56 30.90
N THR A 486 -8.41 9.42 32.15
CA THR A 486 -7.74 8.22 32.61
C THR A 486 -8.79 7.28 33.18
N VAL A 487 -8.82 6.03 32.72
CA VAL A 487 -9.78 5.01 33.18
C VAL A 487 -9.02 3.79 33.69
N ARG A 488 -9.61 3.07 34.66
CA ARG A 488 -9.13 1.75 35.08
C ARG A 488 -9.92 0.67 34.35
N LEU A 489 -9.23 -0.37 33.91
CA LEU A 489 -9.81 -1.55 33.30
C LEU A 489 -10.29 -2.51 34.39
N ASN A 490 -11.41 -2.19 35.03
CA ASN A 490 -12.04 -3.03 36.06
C ASN A 490 -13.03 -4.00 35.41
N SER A 491 -13.32 -5.15 36.02
CA SER A 491 -14.29 -6.16 35.54
C SER A 491 -15.75 -5.71 35.55
#